data_AF-A0A4D8XKU4-F1
#
_entry.id   AF-A0A4D8XKU4-F1
#
_cell.length_a   1.000
_cell.length_b   1.000
_cell.length_c   1.000
_cell.angle_alpha   90.00
_cell.angle_beta   90.00
_cell.angle_gamma   90.00
#
_symmetry.space_group_name_H-M   'P 1'
#
loop_
_entity.id
_entity.type
_entity.pdbx_description
1 polymer ?
#
loop_
_entity_poly.entity_id
_entity_poly.type
_entity_poly.pdbx_seq_one_letter_code
_entity_poly.pdbx_strand_id
1 'polypeptide(L)' 'MNRLILLVLAAVLLSLASADDDSIMEKRGAPCLCDSDGPSGRGNTLSGTVWVFGCPSGWHGCAKKFIGACCKRN' A
#
# COMPACT_ATOMS: atom_id res chain seq x y z
N MET A 1 34.36 21.98 19.10
CA MET A 1 33.55 22.46 17.96
C MET A 1 32.77 21.29 17.32
N ASN A 2 32.14 20.43 18.13
CA ASN A 2 31.45 19.21 17.64
C ASN A 2 29.93 19.26 17.77
N ARG A 3 29.39 20.14 18.62
CA ARG A 3 27.94 20.27 18.83
C ARG A 3 27.19 20.80 17.60
N LEU A 4 27.81 21.70 16.83
CA LEU A 4 27.23 22.20 15.57
C LEU A 4 27.17 21.11 14.50
N ILE A 5 28.20 20.28 14.40
CA ILE A 5 28.25 19.16 13.46
C ILE A 5 27.14 18.15 13.78
N LEU A 6 26.93 17.83 15.06
CA LEU A 6 25.85 16.92 15.49
C LEU A 6 24.46 17.47 15.17
N LEU A 7 24.23 18.77 15.35
CA LEU A 7 22.96 19.41 15.05
C LEU A 7 22.65 19.43 13.55
N VAL A 8 23.67 19.70 12.72
CA VAL A 8 23.53 19.66 11.25
C VAL A 8 23.24 18.24 10.77
N LEU A 9 23.92 17.23 11.32
CA LEU A 9 23.68 15.83 10.98
C LEU A 9 22.25 15.39 11.33
N ALA A 10 21.77 15.77 12.51
CA ALA A 10 20.43 15.45 12.98
C ALA A 10 19.34 16.10 12.12
N ALA A 11 19.53 17.38 11.74
CA ALA A 11 18.59 18.09 10.88
C ALA A 11 18.47 17.43 9.49
N VAL A 12 19.61 17.05 8.89
CA VAL A 12 19.63 16.37 7.58
C VAL A 12 18.92 15.02 7.64
N LEU A 13 19.16 14.22 8.69
CA LEU A 13 18.50 12.92 8.87
C LEU A 13 16.98 13.07 9.06
N LEU A 14 16.54 14.11 9.79
CA LEU A 14 15.13 14.39 10.00
C LEU A 14 14.44 14.81 8.69
N SER A 15 15.11 15.58 7.83
CA SER A 15 14.62 15.94 6.49
C SER A 15 14.54 14.75 5.54
N LEU A 16 15.44 13.77 5.66
CA LEU A 16 15.37 12.51 4.90
C LEU A 16 14.24 11.59 5.38
N ALA A 17 13.92 11.63 6.67
CA ALA A 17 12.84 10.84 7.25
C ALA A 17 11.44 11.42 6.98
N SER A 18 11.31 12.72 6.72
CA SER A 18 10.04 13.37 6.33
C SER A 18 9.82 13.39 4.82
N ALA A 19 10.57 12.61 4.05
CA ALA A 19 10.14 12.27 2.70
C ALA A 19 8.95 11.32 2.86
N ASP A 20 7.76 11.91 2.98
CA ASP A 20 6.48 11.21 2.97
C ASP A 20 6.42 10.34 1.71
N ASP A 21 6.69 9.04 1.87
CA ASP A 21 6.58 7.99 0.85
C ASP A 21 5.11 7.68 0.55
N ASP A 22 4.26 8.69 0.47
CA ASP A 22 2.84 8.55 0.17
C ASP A 22 2.55 8.47 -1.34
N SER A 23 3.58 8.48 -2.19
CA SER A 23 3.40 8.60 -3.66
C SER A 23 3.98 7.45 -4.51
N ILE A 24 4.71 6.48 -3.94
CA ILE A 24 5.24 5.32 -4.70
C ILE A 24 4.44 4.03 -4.45
N MET A 25 3.54 4.03 -3.45
CA MET A 25 2.68 2.88 -3.14
C MET A 25 1.25 3.03 -3.63
N GLU A 26 0.92 4.10 -4.36
CA GLU A 26 -0.48 4.40 -4.66
C GLU A 26 -1.14 3.40 -5.63
N LYS A 27 -0.40 2.64 -6.45
CA LYS A 27 -1.00 1.77 -7.49
C LYS A 27 -0.15 0.58 -7.98
N ARG A 28 0.61 -0.10 -7.10
CA ARG A 28 1.33 -1.33 -7.51
C ARG A 28 0.52 -2.63 -7.38
N GLY A 29 -0.79 -2.54 -7.18
CA GLY A 29 -1.65 -3.72 -7.15
C GLY A 29 -2.33 -3.97 -8.48
N ALA A 30 -2.29 -5.22 -8.95
CA ALA A 30 -3.16 -5.67 -10.03
C ALA A 30 -4.62 -5.71 -9.53
N PRO A 31 -5.60 -5.38 -10.37
CA PRO A 31 -7.00 -5.54 -10.00
C PRO A 31 -7.31 -7.01 -9.75
N CYS A 32 -8.08 -7.30 -8.70
CA CYS A 32 -8.47 -8.66 -8.35
C CYS A 32 -9.96 -8.75 -8.05
N LEU A 33 -10.50 -9.93 -8.34
CA LEU A 33 -11.88 -10.28 -8.02
C LEU A 33 -12.01 -10.48 -6.51
N CYS A 34 -12.93 -9.75 -5.88
CA CYS A 34 -13.39 -9.98 -4.53
C CYS A 34 -14.53 -11.02 -4.52
N ASP A 35 -14.73 -11.68 -3.38
CA ASP A 35 -15.81 -12.68 -3.23
C ASP A 35 -17.20 -12.04 -3.41
N SER A 36 -17.33 -10.74 -3.15
CA SER A 36 -18.55 -9.95 -3.34
C SER A 36 -18.89 -9.64 -4.80
N ASP A 37 -17.94 -9.80 -5.74
CA ASP A 37 -18.10 -9.31 -7.11
C ASP A 37 -18.96 -10.23 -7.98
N GLY A 38 -19.43 -11.35 -7.43
CA GLY A 38 -20.32 -12.29 -8.11
C GLY A 38 -19.59 -13.22 -9.08
N PRO A 39 -20.32 -13.90 -9.98
CA PRO A 39 -19.74 -14.93 -10.84
C PRO A 39 -18.67 -14.35 -11.77
N SER A 40 -17.56 -15.07 -11.90
CA SER A 40 -16.36 -14.71 -12.66
C SER A 40 -16.56 -14.81 -14.19
N GLY A 41 -17.52 -14.04 -14.72
CA GLY A 41 -17.78 -13.89 -16.15
C GLY A 41 -17.13 -12.63 -16.77
N ARG A 42 -17.07 -12.59 -18.11
CA ARG A 42 -16.73 -11.37 -18.87
C ARG A 42 -17.71 -10.25 -18.47
N GLY A 43 -17.21 -9.15 -17.93
CA GLY A 43 -18.02 -8.02 -17.44
C GLY A 43 -18.10 -7.88 -15.91
N ASN A 44 -17.42 -8.76 -15.16
CA ASN A 44 -17.34 -8.64 -13.72
C ASN A 44 -16.45 -7.44 -13.30
N THR A 45 -16.93 -6.64 -12.35
CA THR A 45 -16.18 -5.55 -11.73
C THR A 45 -15.12 -6.08 -10.77
N LEU A 46 -13.86 -6.03 -11.18
CA LEU A 46 -12.71 -6.27 -10.30
C LEU A 46 -12.62 -5.16 -9.24
N SER A 47 -13.33 -5.31 -8.11
CA SER A 47 -13.44 -4.24 -7.11
C SER A 47 -12.29 -4.21 -6.10
N GLY A 48 -11.43 -5.22 -6.13
CA GLY A 48 -10.26 -5.34 -5.27
C GLY A 48 -8.95 -4.99 -5.97
N THR A 49 -7.91 -4.83 -5.17
CA THR A 49 -6.53 -4.58 -5.59
C THR A 49 -5.59 -5.53 -4.83
N VAL A 50 -4.65 -6.18 -5.52
CA VAL A 50 -3.69 -7.11 -4.90
C VAL A 50 -2.61 -6.33 -4.15
N TRP A 51 -2.36 -6.71 -2.91
CA TRP A 51 -1.27 -6.21 -2.08
C TRP A 51 -0.37 -7.35 -1.63
N VAL A 52 0.94 -7.24 -1.91
CA VAL A 52 1.91 -8.33 -1.65
C VAL A 52 2.13 -8.54 -0.15
N PHE A 53 2.07 -7.48 0.66
CA PHE A 53 2.38 -7.49 2.10
C PHE A 53 1.15 -7.43 3.01
N GLY A 54 -0.02 -7.80 2.49
CA GLY A 54 -1.29 -7.67 3.22
C GLY A 54 -1.99 -6.34 2.97
N CYS A 55 -3.21 -6.19 3.50
CA CYS A 55 -4.02 -5.01 3.24
C CYS A 55 -3.52 -3.79 4.03
N PRO A 56 -3.35 -2.63 3.37
CA PRO A 56 -2.98 -1.40 4.06
C PRO A 56 -4.11 -0.92 4.98
N SER A 57 -3.78 -0.04 5.92
CA SER A 57 -4.76 0.56 6.83
C SER A 57 -5.92 1.21 6.06
N GLY A 58 -7.15 0.97 6.53
CA GLY A 58 -8.38 1.44 5.85
C GLY A 58 -8.86 0.54 4.70
N TRP A 59 -8.13 -0.55 4.41
CA TRP A 59 -8.56 -1.59 3.47
C TRP A 59 -8.83 -2.89 4.22
N HIS A 60 -9.73 -3.70 3.66
CA HIS A 60 -10.06 -5.02 4.19
C HIS A 60 -9.80 -6.10 3.13
N GLY A 61 -9.46 -7.30 3.59
CA GLY A 61 -9.28 -8.46 2.71
C GLY A 61 -10.64 -8.91 2.17
N CYS A 62 -10.77 -8.96 0.85
CA CYS A 62 -12.03 -9.30 0.18
C CYS A 62 -12.00 -10.64 -0.56
N ALA A 63 -10.81 -11.22 -0.75
CA ALA A 63 -10.61 -12.57 -1.30
C ALA A 63 -9.23 -13.11 -0.92
N LYS A 64 -9.12 -14.42 -0.72
CA LYS A 64 -7.82 -15.09 -0.54
C LYS A 64 -7.11 -15.26 -1.89
N LYS A 65 -5.83 -14.92 -1.95
CA LYS A 65 -4.96 -15.16 -3.12
C LYS A 65 -3.76 -16.00 -2.70
N PHE A 66 -3.17 -16.70 -3.67
CA PHE A 66 -2.00 -17.55 -3.45
C PHE A 66 -0.74 -16.72 -3.19
N ILE A 67 -0.69 -15.51 -3.73
CA ILE A 67 0.39 -14.53 -3.56
C ILE A 67 -0.26 -13.21 -3.13
N GLY A 68 0.08 -12.72 -1.94
CA GLY A 68 -0.48 -11.50 -1.37
C GLY A 68 -1.94 -11.62 -0.91
N ALA A 69 -2.54 -10.47 -0.62
CA ALA A 69 -3.94 -10.33 -0.24
C ALA A 69 -4.69 -9.49 -1.28
N CYS A 70 -5.91 -9.92 -1.65
CA CYS A 70 -6.80 -9.05 -2.43
C CYS A 70 -7.56 -8.16 -1.45
N CYS A 71 -7.37 -6.85 -1.58
CA CYS A 71 -7.88 -5.87 -0.64
C CYS A 71 -8.84 -4.90 -1.33
N LYS A 72 -9.87 -4.48 -0.62
CA LYS A 72 -10.84 -3.48 -1.08
C LYS A 72 -10.98 -2.39 -0.03
N ARG A 73 -11.26 -1.16 -0.47
CA ARG A 73 -11.61 -0.05 0.42
C ARG A 73 -13.09 -0.19 0.77
N ASN A 74 -13.40 -0.17 2.06
CA ASN A 74 -14.78 -0.24 2.55
C ASN A 74 -15.54 1.05 2.25
#